data_AF-A0AAD0T7J9-F1
#
_entry.id   AF-A0AAD0T7J9-F1
#
_cell.length_a   1.000
_cell.length_b   1.000
_cell.length_c   1.000
_cell.angle_alpha   90.00
_cell.angle_beta   90.00
_cell.angle_gamma   90.00
#
_symmetry.space_group_name_H-M   'P 1'
#
loop_
_entity.id
_entity.type
_entity.pdbx_description
1 polymer ?
#
loop_
_entity_poly.entity_id
_entity_poly.type
_entity_poly.pdbx_seq_one_letter_code
_entity_poly.pdbx_strand_id
1 'polypeptide(L)'
;MKRISLAILTLSTLVACSPSYEIAYEVDSCVKEIDTRYAKSGRTPSSIYRVDDIVINEKSKEPEMKVSSWSNSQWYYNGKKNLSYFNDTKLFTYESVDCPRNFGDKYRKKNLGIDKRIKKIDL
;
A
#
# COMPACT_ATOMS: atom_id res chain seq x y z
N MET A 1 30.22 -42.69 -41.81
CA MET A 1 30.55 -42.45 -40.39
C MET A 1 30.10 -41.03 -40.03
N LYS A 2 29.30 -40.91 -38.97
CA LYS A 2 28.49 -39.73 -38.60
C LYS A 2 29.36 -38.58 -38.07
N ARG A 3 29.16 -37.36 -38.58
CA ARG A 3 29.66 -36.12 -37.95
C ARG A 3 28.51 -35.53 -37.14
N ILE A 4 28.63 -35.61 -35.82
CA ILE A 4 27.67 -35.00 -34.88
C ILE A 4 28.20 -33.61 -34.57
N SER A 5 27.62 -32.60 -35.21
CA SER A 5 27.89 -31.20 -34.86
C SER A 5 27.16 -30.89 -33.55
N LEU A 6 27.91 -30.75 -32.45
CA LEU A 6 27.37 -30.24 -31.19
C LEU A 6 27.07 -28.74 -31.36
N ALA A 7 25.80 -28.41 -31.57
CA ALA A 7 25.30 -27.05 -31.40
C ALA A 7 25.34 -26.73 -29.90
N ILE A 8 26.27 -25.86 -29.51
CA ILE A 8 26.38 -25.30 -28.16
C ILE A 8 25.18 -24.37 -27.98
N LEU A 9 24.14 -24.88 -27.34
CA LEU A 9 22.96 -24.12 -26.93
C LEU A 9 23.39 -23.23 -25.76
N THR A 10 23.87 -22.01 -26.06
CA THR A 10 24.15 -20.99 -25.04
C THR A 10 22.83 -20.58 -24.39
N LEU A 11 22.56 -21.20 -23.24
CA LEU A 11 21.42 -20.93 -22.38
C LEU A 11 21.64 -19.58 -21.68
N SER A 12 21.23 -18.50 -22.33
CA SER A 12 21.24 -17.15 -21.78
C SER A 12 20.22 -17.08 -20.63
N THR A 13 20.66 -17.32 -19.39
CA THR A 13 19.86 -17.06 -18.20
C THR A 13 19.67 -15.56 -18.05
N LEU A 14 18.55 -15.05 -18.56
CA LEU A 14 18.04 -13.73 -18.22
C LEU A 14 17.68 -13.76 -16.74
N VAL A 15 18.61 -13.32 -15.90
CA VAL A 15 18.35 -13.07 -14.48
C VAL A 15 17.38 -11.89 -14.45
N ALA A 16 16.09 -12.20 -14.28
CA ALA A 16 15.06 -11.19 -14.12
C ALA A 16 15.33 -10.44 -12.81
N CYS A 17 15.85 -9.21 -12.93
CA CYS A 17 15.95 -8.29 -11.79
C CYS A 17 14.52 -7.80 -11.49
N SER A 18 13.89 -8.39 -10.48
CA SER A 18 12.62 -7.88 -9.97
C SER A 18 12.87 -6.56 -9.23
N PRO A 19 12.20 -5.45 -9.59
CA PRO A 19 12.36 -4.19 -8.87
C PRO A 19 11.92 -4.41 -7.42
N SER A 20 12.80 -4.10 -6.48
CA SER A 20 12.48 -4.03 -5.06
C SER A 20 11.94 -2.65 -4.76
N TYR A 21 10.70 -2.57 -4.28
CA TYR A 21 10.10 -1.32 -3.84
C TYR A 21 10.14 -1.25 -2.31
N GLU A 22 10.70 -0.17 -1.77
CA GLU A 22 10.61 0.11 -0.34
C GLU A 22 9.24 0.75 -0.05
N ILE A 23 8.47 0.10 0.81
CA ILE A 23 7.18 0.60 1.26
C ILE A 23 7.39 1.02 2.72
N ALA A 24 7.17 2.31 3.00
CA ALA A 24 7.38 2.85 4.35
C ALA A 24 6.39 2.29 5.38
N TYR A 25 5.20 1.85 4.94
CA TYR A 25 4.11 1.42 5.81
C TYR A 25 3.38 0.20 5.26
N GLU A 26 3.19 -0.82 6.10
CA GLU A 26 2.53 -2.08 5.71
C GLU A 26 1.02 -1.90 5.46
N VAL A 27 0.40 -2.83 4.73
CA VAL A 27 -1.06 -2.90 4.58
C VAL A 27 -1.72 -3.07 5.95
N ASP A 28 -2.89 -2.45 6.13
CA ASP A 28 -3.64 -2.36 7.38
C ASP A 28 -2.95 -1.56 8.50
N SER A 29 -1.81 -0.91 8.22
CA SER A 29 -1.18 0.04 9.16
C SER A 29 -1.82 1.43 9.06
N CYS A 30 -1.73 2.19 10.16
CA CYS A 30 -2.18 3.58 10.20
C CYS A 30 -1.02 4.54 10.41
N VAL A 31 -1.17 5.69 9.77
CA VAL A 31 -0.15 6.74 9.69
C VAL A 31 -0.79 8.06 10.06
N LYS A 32 -0.22 8.78 11.00
CA LYS A 32 -0.66 10.12 11.37
C LYS A 32 0.26 11.15 10.74
N GLU A 33 -0.34 12.09 10.03
CA GLU A 33 0.32 13.26 9.46
C GLU A 33 0.34 14.39 10.49
N ILE A 34 1.52 14.97 10.69
CA ILE A 34 1.76 16.03 11.64
C ILE A 34 2.32 17.23 10.87
N ASP A 35 1.64 18.38 10.94
CA ASP A 35 2.18 19.64 10.43
C ASP A 35 3.32 20.12 11.35
N THR A 36 4.54 20.13 10.80
CA THR A 36 5.78 20.43 11.54
C THR A 36 5.77 21.83 12.14
N ARG A 37 5.02 22.76 11.54
CA ARG A 37 4.90 24.16 12.02
C ARG A 37 4.17 24.23 13.35
N TYR A 38 3.28 23.26 13.61
CA TYR A 38 2.46 23.22 14.82
C TYR A 38 2.84 22.06 15.75
N ALA A 39 3.88 21.28 15.44
CA ALA A 39 4.27 20.13 16.25
C ALA A 39 4.55 20.48 17.73
N LYS A 40 5.06 21.69 18.01
CA LYS A 40 5.38 22.16 19.38
C LYS A 40 4.18 22.63 20.19
N SER A 41 3.02 22.87 19.58
CA SER A 41 1.88 23.52 20.24
C SER A 41 0.91 22.55 20.92
N GLY A 42 1.12 21.23 20.81
CA GLY A 42 0.26 20.20 21.39
C GLY A 42 -1.17 20.13 20.82
N ARG A 43 -1.52 21.05 19.90
CA ARG A 43 -2.80 21.16 19.20
C ARG A 43 -2.60 21.13 17.69
N THR A 44 -1.68 20.29 17.22
CA THR A 44 -1.41 20.13 15.80
C THR A 44 -2.65 19.56 15.11
N PRO A 45 -3.21 20.21 14.08
CA PRO A 45 -4.18 19.56 13.23
C PRO A 45 -3.49 18.33 12.63
N SER A 46 -4.02 17.14 12.91
CA SER A 46 -3.45 15.89 12.43
C SER A 46 -4.50 15.06 11.72
N SER A 47 -4.15 14.58 10.54
CA SER A 47 -4.95 13.62 9.78
C SER A 47 -4.42 12.22 10.05
N ILE A 48 -5.30 11.25 10.26
CA ILE A 48 -4.91 9.83 10.34
C ILE A 48 -5.31 9.16 9.04
N TYR A 49 -4.39 8.42 8.45
CA TYR A 49 -4.57 7.65 7.24
C TYR A 49 -4.40 6.15 7.53
N ARG A 50 -5.00 5.31 6.70
CA ARG A 50 -4.79 3.86 6.67
C ARG A 50 -4.33 3.43 5.29
N VAL A 51 -3.32 2.55 5.25
CA VAL A 51 -2.91 1.85 4.02
C VAL A 51 -3.86 0.67 3.82
N ASP A 52 -4.82 0.78 2.92
CA ASP A 52 -5.84 -0.25 2.72
C ASP A 52 -5.34 -1.42 1.86
N ASP A 53 -4.47 -1.15 0.89
CA ASP A 53 -4.02 -2.13 -0.10
C ASP A 53 -2.83 -1.56 -0.89
N ILE A 54 -2.08 -2.42 -1.57
CA ILE A 54 -1.02 -2.04 -2.51
C ILE A 54 -1.33 -2.69 -3.85
N VAL A 55 -1.53 -1.87 -4.88
CA VAL A 55 -1.92 -2.32 -6.22
C VAL A 55 -0.93 -1.87 -7.27
N ILE A 56 -0.70 -2.69 -8.29
CA ILE A 56 0.12 -2.29 -9.44
C ILE A 56 -0.73 -1.42 -10.36
N ASN A 57 -0.23 -0.23 -10.69
CA ASN A 57 -0.80 0.62 -11.71
C ASN A 57 -0.54 -0.01 -13.09
N GLU A 58 -1.61 -0.32 -13.83
CA GLU A 58 -1.49 -1.02 -15.11
C GLU A 58 -0.76 -0.21 -16.19
N LYS A 59 -0.79 1.13 -16.09
CA LYS A 59 -0.15 2.05 -17.06
C LYS A 59 1.32 2.26 -16.73
N SER A 60 1.65 2.66 -15.51
CA SER A 60 3.05 2.93 -15.12
C SER A 60 3.84 1.67 -14.75
N LYS A 61 3.15 0.55 -14.48
CA LYS A 61 3.73 -0.67 -13.90
C LYS A 61 4.37 -0.47 -12.53
N GLU A 62 4.04 0.64 -11.86
CA GLU A 62 4.52 0.95 -10.52
C GLU A 62 3.46 0.64 -9.46
N PRO A 63 3.86 0.22 -8.26
CA PRO A 63 2.94 0.05 -7.13
C PRO A 63 2.38 1.39 -6.63
N GLU A 64 1.09 1.39 -6.29
CA GLU A 64 0.37 2.48 -5.66
C GLU A 64 -0.34 1.97 -4.40
N MET A 65 -0.34 2.78 -3.35
CA MET A 65 -1.09 2.52 -2.12
C MET A 65 -2.52 3.02 -2.26
N LYS A 66 -3.51 2.18 -1.93
CA LYS A 66 -4.87 2.65 -1.64
C LYS A 66 -4.89 3.20 -0.23
N VAL A 67 -5.37 4.43 -0.07
CA VAL A 67 -5.34 5.13 1.22
C VAL A 67 -6.74 5.57 1.61
N SER A 68 -7.09 5.39 2.87
CA SER A 68 -8.28 5.99 3.49
C SER A 68 -7.87 6.99 4.57
N SER A 69 -8.65 8.03 4.79
CA SER A 69 -8.50 8.96 5.92
C SER A 69 -9.56 8.74 6.99
N TRP A 70 -9.18 9.00 8.23
CA TRP A 70 -10.08 8.96 9.38
C TRP A 70 -10.69 10.34 9.59
N SER A 71 -12.01 10.42 9.60
CA SER A 71 -12.74 11.63 9.96
C SER A 71 -14.10 11.25 10.53
N ASN A 72 -14.67 12.04 11.43
CA ASN A 72 -16.03 11.82 11.96
C ASN A 72 -16.32 10.38 12.42
N SER A 73 -15.34 9.72 13.05
CA SER A 73 -15.41 8.32 13.49
C SER A 73 -15.61 7.27 12.37
N GLN A 74 -15.20 7.60 11.14
CA GLN A 74 -15.33 6.75 9.96
C GLN A 74 -14.08 6.83 9.07
N TRP A 75 -13.87 5.77 8.28
CA TRP A 75 -12.85 5.71 7.25
C TRP A 75 -13.43 6.14 5.90
N TYR A 76 -12.79 7.12 5.25
CA TYR A 76 -13.14 7.61 3.92
C TYR A 76 -12.02 7.30 2.94
N TYR A 77 -12.34 6.69 1.81
CA TYR A 77 -11.34 6.39 0.78
C TYR A 77 -10.83 7.69 0.11
N ASN A 78 -9.52 7.91 0.14
CA ASN A 78 -8.84 9.09 -0.39
C ASN A 78 -8.12 8.85 -1.72
N GLY A 79 -8.31 7.68 -2.34
CA GLY A 79 -7.75 7.34 -3.64
C GLY A 79 -6.45 6.53 -3.57
N LYS A 80 -5.79 6.46 -4.72
CA LYS A 80 -4.48 5.83 -4.88
C LYS A 80 -3.37 6.87 -4.74
N LYS A 81 -2.29 6.52 -4.06
CA LYS A 81 -1.12 7.35 -3.81
C LYS A 81 0.16 6.60 -4.20
N ASN A 82 1.20 7.33 -4.57
CA ASN A 82 2.52 6.71 -4.77
C ASN A 82 3.08 6.16 -3.45
N LEU A 83 4.01 5.21 -3.52
CA LEU A 83 4.61 4.60 -2.32
C LEU A 83 5.31 5.61 -1.40
N SER A 84 5.80 6.73 -1.96
CA SER A 84 6.49 7.79 -1.23
C SER A 84 5.57 8.82 -0.57
N TYR A 85 4.25 8.62 -0.62
CA TYR A 85 3.29 9.63 -0.14
C TYR A 85 3.47 9.99 1.33
N PHE A 86 3.84 9.01 2.16
CA PHE A 86 4.08 9.19 3.59
C PHE A 86 5.57 9.41 3.93
N ASN A 87 6.37 9.88 2.97
CA ASN A 87 7.75 10.29 3.24
C ASN A 87 7.76 11.68 3.86
N ASP A 88 8.56 11.86 4.90
CA ASP A 88 8.71 13.16 5.56
C ASP A 88 9.09 14.27 4.58
N THR A 89 8.47 15.42 4.80
CA THR A 89 8.72 16.64 4.05
C THR A 89 9.09 17.77 5.01
N LYS A 90 9.43 18.95 4.46
CA LYS A 90 9.67 20.13 5.30
C LYS A 90 8.43 20.56 6.10
N LEU A 91 7.23 20.27 5.61
CA LEU A 91 5.96 20.75 6.18
C LEU A 91 5.23 19.67 6.99
N PHE A 92 5.43 18.41 6.64
CA PHE A 92 4.70 17.29 7.22
C PHE A 92 5.66 16.17 7.58
N THR A 93 5.48 15.64 8.79
CA THR A 93 6.09 14.39 9.23
C THR A 93 5.02 13.34 9.42
N TYR A 94 5.37 12.08 9.20
CA TYR A 94 4.45 10.96 9.29
C TYR A 94 4.90 10.00 10.39
N GLU A 95 3.98 9.64 11.29
CA GLU A 95 4.26 8.70 12.37
C GLU A 95 3.32 7.49 12.30
N SER A 96 3.82 6.30 12.61
CA SER A 96 2.98 5.12 12.76
C SER A 96 2.13 5.25 14.03
N VAL A 97 0.84 4.93 13.92
CA VAL A 97 -0.11 4.99 15.04
C VAL A 97 -1.06 3.79 15.00
N ASP A 98 -1.67 3.50 16.14
CA ASP A 98 -2.79 2.58 16.20
C ASP A 98 -3.96 3.09 15.35
N CYS A 99 -4.53 2.21 14.52
CA CYS A 99 -5.70 2.54 13.74
C CYS A 99 -6.90 2.87 14.63
N PRO A 100 -7.53 4.05 14.45
CA PRO A 100 -8.81 4.34 15.06
C PRO A 100 -9.82 3.24 14.74
N ARG A 101 -10.52 2.79 15.77
CA ARG A 101 -11.61 1.82 15.63
C ARG A 101 -12.91 2.56 15.40
N ASN A 102 -13.71 2.09 14.45
CA ASN A 102 -15.09 2.54 14.34
C ASN A 102 -15.85 2.16 15.61
N PHE A 103 -16.78 3.02 16.02
CA PHE A 103 -17.95 2.55 16.76
C PHE A 103 -18.70 1.56 15.85
N GLY A 104 -18.52 0.25 16.06
CA GLY A 104 -19.20 -0.80 15.29
C GLY A 104 -18.32 -1.77 14.49
N ASP A 105 -16.99 -1.71 14.57
CA ASP A 105 -16.11 -2.65 13.83
C ASP A 105 -16.31 -4.14 14.16
N LYS A 106 -17.00 -4.47 15.27
CA LYS A 106 -17.49 -5.83 15.53
C LYS A 106 -18.41 -6.36 14.43
N TYR A 107 -19.13 -5.50 13.71
CA TYR A 107 -20.08 -5.88 12.67
C TYR A 107 -19.46 -6.03 11.28
N ARG A 108 -18.37 -5.32 10.96
CA ARG A 108 -17.74 -5.35 9.62
C ARG A 108 -17.00 -6.66 9.33
N LYS A 109 -16.39 -7.31 10.34
CA LYS A 109 -15.77 -8.64 10.19
C LYS A 109 -16.73 -9.71 9.67
N LYS A 110 -18.05 -9.53 9.84
CA LYS A 110 -19.08 -10.47 9.34
C LYS A 110 -19.32 -10.36 7.82
N ASN A 111 -19.04 -9.20 7.20
CA ASN A 111 -19.33 -8.96 5.78
C ASN A 111 -18.10 -9.10 4.85
N LEU A 112 -16.89 -9.14 5.39
CA LEU A 112 -15.67 -9.45 4.62
C LEU A 112 -15.65 -10.89 4.06
N GLY A 113 -16.60 -11.74 4.47
CA GLY A 113 -16.82 -13.08 3.90
C GLY A 113 -17.58 -13.11 2.58
N ILE A 114 -18.20 -12.00 2.15
CA ILE A 114 -18.97 -11.96 0.89
C ILE A 114 -18.03 -11.62 -0.28
N ASP A 115 -17.11 -10.66 -0.11
CA ASP A 115 -16.22 -10.20 -1.19
C ASP A 115 -15.16 -11.25 -1.60
N LYS A 116 -14.75 -12.13 -0.67
CA LYS A 116 -13.87 -13.27 -0.99
C LYS A 116 -14.56 -14.37 -1.80
N ARG A 117 -15.89 -14.44 -1.85
CA ARG A 117 -16.62 -15.43 -2.66
C ARG A 117 -16.77 -15.02 -4.12
N ILE A 118 -16.73 -13.73 -4.43
CA ILE A 118 -16.93 -13.23 -5.80
C ILE A 118 -15.66 -13.39 -6.66
N LYS A 119 -14.47 -13.41 -6.05
CA LYS A 119 -13.20 -13.72 -6.75
C LYS A 119 -13.01 -15.20 -7.15
N LYS A 120 -14.03 -16.06 -6.98
CA LYS A 120 -13.96 -17.49 -7.33
C LYS A 120 -14.95 -17.91 -8.42
N ILE A 121 -15.33 -16.98 -9.29
CA ILE A 121 -15.93 -17.31 -10.59
C ILE A 121 -14.90 -16.89 -11.64
N ASP A 122 -13.90 -17.75 -11.82
CA ASP A 122 -13.12 -17.84 -13.05
C ASP A 122 -13.87 -18.78 -13.99
N LEU A 123 -14.15 -18.27 -15.20
CA LEU A 123 -14.50 -18.91 -16.48
C LEU A 123 -15.33 -20.21 -16.48
#